data_AF-A0A194AGI1-F1
#
_entry.id   AF-A0A194AGI1-F1
#
_cell.length_a   1.000
_cell.length_b   1.000
_cell.length_c   1.000
_cell.angle_alpha   90.00
_cell.angle_beta   90.00
_cell.angle_gamma   90.00
#
_symmetry.space_group_name_H-M   'P 1'
#
loop_
_entity.id
_entity.type
_entity.pdbx_description
1 polymer ?
#
loop_
_entity_poly.entity_id
_entity_poly.type
_entity_poly.pdbx_seq_one_letter_code
_entity_poly.pdbx_strand_id
1 'polypeptide(L)'
;MRMMVRLLIVGMIWFWGGLLAAAPASAGEYVGSKSCSACHEEEYATFMKYSKKAHSWDKVEKMLPKLEPEEQQSCFGCHTTGYKKGGFVSYDKTPQFADVGCETCHGPGKEHVAGDGDPELITRTPTITTCSHCHNAQRVKDFNYKPLLHSGAH
;
A
#
# COMPACT_ATOMS: atom_id res chain seq x y z
N MET A 1 -20.76 62.11 40.56
CA MET A 1 -21.58 60.95 40.14
C MET A 1 -21.48 60.78 38.64
N ARG A 2 -20.64 59.85 38.17
CA ARG A 2 -20.64 59.29 36.80
C ARG A 2 -19.58 58.18 36.76
N MET A 3 -20.02 56.97 37.07
CA MET A 3 -19.23 55.74 36.97
C MET A 3 -18.99 55.44 35.48
N MET A 4 -17.73 55.44 35.05
CA MET A 4 -17.34 54.96 33.72
C MET A 4 -17.12 53.44 33.83
N VAL A 5 -18.09 52.68 33.32
CA VAL A 5 -18.00 51.23 33.17
C VAL A 5 -16.97 50.92 32.07
N ARG A 6 -15.82 50.36 32.44
CA ARG A 6 -14.85 49.81 31.50
C ARG A 6 -15.34 48.42 31.08
N LEU A 7 -15.92 48.34 29.88
CA LEU A 7 -16.17 47.09 29.17
C LEU A 7 -14.82 46.43 28.84
N LEU A 8 -14.49 45.36 29.55
CA LEU A 8 -13.40 44.45 29.20
C LEU A 8 -13.88 43.55 28.04
N ILE A 9 -13.44 43.87 26.82
CA ILE A 9 -13.59 42.99 25.67
C ILE A 9 -12.51 41.92 25.81
N VAL A 10 -12.86 40.78 26.38
CA VAL A 10 -12.03 39.57 26.33
C VAL A 10 -12.11 39.05 24.91
N GLY A 11 -11.10 39.37 24.10
CA GLY A 11 -10.92 38.80 22.77
C GLY A 11 -10.74 37.29 22.89
N MET A 12 -11.81 36.55 22.59
CA MET A 12 -11.76 35.11 22.42
C MET A 12 -10.96 34.86 21.13
N ILE A 13 -9.66 34.59 21.28
CA ILE A 13 -8.81 34.18 20.17
C ILE A 13 -9.24 32.76 19.85
N TRP A 14 -10.01 32.61 18.78
CA TRP A 14 -10.34 31.31 18.22
C TRP A 14 -9.04 30.70 17.70
N PHE A 15 -8.41 29.88 18.54
CA PHE A 15 -7.37 28.94 18.12
C PHE A 15 -8.04 27.92 17.19
N TRP A 16 -8.17 28.30 15.93
CA TRP A 16 -8.50 27.37 14.86
C TRP A 16 -7.24 26.54 14.61
N GLY A 17 -7.04 25.54 15.47
CA GLY A 17 -6.04 24.49 15.28
C GLY A 17 -6.42 23.73 14.02
N GLY A 18 -5.90 24.18 12.88
CA GLY A 18 -5.92 23.43 11.64
C GLY A 18 -5.18 22.13 11.88
N LEU A 19 -5.95 21.05 12.04
CA LEU A 19 -5.44 19.70 12.00
C LEU A 19 -4.95 19.48 10.55
N LEU A 20 -3.67 19.74 10.29
CA LEU A 20 -3.01 19.26 9.09
C LEU A 20 -3.05 17.73 9.18
N ALA A 21 -4.03 17.12 8.53
CA ALA A 21 -3.96 15.71 8.18
C ALA A 21 -2.73 15.55 7.27
N ALA A 22 -1.66 14.96 7.80
CA ALA A 22 -0.52 14.58 7.00
C ALA A 22 -1.02 13.57 5.95
N ALA A 23 -1.09 14.00 4.70
CA ALA A 23 -1.35 13.10 3.58
C ALA A 23 -0.23 12.04 3.58
N PRO A 24 -0.54 10.74 3.44
CA PRO A 24 0.49 9.72 3.38
C PRO A 24 1.42 10.07 2.22
N ALA A 25 2.72 10.06 2.49
CA ALA A 25 3.73 10.28 1.47
C ALA A 25 3.54 9.22 0.37
N SER A 26 2.99 9.63 -0.77
CA SER A 26 2.99 8.82 -1.99
C SER A 26 4.45 8.73 -2.43
N ALA A 27 5.05 7.56 -2.21
CA ALA A 27 6.27 7.23 -2.92
C ALA A 27 5.87 6.96 -4.38
N GLY A 28 6.33 7.79 -5.30
CA GLY A 28 6.23 7.54 -6.75
C GLY A 28 4.81 7.52 -7.36
N GLU A 29 4.63 6.64 -8.35
CA GLU A 29 3.38 6.43 -9.10
C GLU A 29 2.38 5.50 -8.38
N TYR A 30 2.74 5.02 -7.19
CA TYR A 30 1.94 4.12 -6.38
C TYR A 30 1.14 4.90 -5.31
N VAL A 31 -0.11 4.51 -5.10
CA VAL A 31 -1.06 5.16 -4.17
C VAL A 31 -1.45 4.26 -2.99
N GLY A 32 -1.12 2.97 -3.05
CA GLY A 32 -1.38 1.97 -2.02
C GLY A 32 -2.79 1.41 -2.10
N SER A 33 -2.94 0.13 -1.73
CA SER A 33 -4.22 -0.59 -1.80
C SER A 33 -5.37 0.11 -1.07
N LYS A 34 -5.07 0.86 0.01
CA LYS A 34 -6.10 1.56 0.77
C LYS A 34 -6.82 2.62 -0.07
N SER A 35 -6.12 3.27 -1.00
CA SER A 35 -6.70 4.27 -1.90
C SER A 35 -7.76 3.68 -2.83
N CYS A 36 -7.62 2.40 -3.18
CA CYS A 36 -8.59 1.67 -4.01
C CYS A 36 -9.94 1.48 -3.30
N SER A 37 -9.95 1.42 -1.95
CA SER A 37 -11.16 1.14 -1.17
C SER A 37 -12.25 2.22 -1.25
N ALA A 38 -11.92 3.42 -1.76
CA ALA A 38 -12.90 4.49 -1.93
C ALA A 38 -13.92 4.21 -3.04
N CYS A 39 -13.51 3.50 -4.10
CA CYS A 39 -14.37 3.15 -5.24
C CYS A 39 -14.61 1.63 -5.35
N HIS A 40 -13.69 0.80 -4.83
CA HIS A 40 -13.72 -0.66 -4.88
C HIS A 40 -13.80 -1.28 -3.48
N GLU A 41 -14.86 -0.94 -2.74
CA GLU A 41 -15.02 -1.35 -1.33
C GLU A 41 -15.11 -2.87 -1.19
N GLU A 42 -15.92 -3.53 -2.02
CA GLU A 42 -16.15 -4.97 -1.96
C GLU A 42 -14.90 -5.77 -2.33
N GLU A 43 -14.23 -5.40 -3.43
CA GLU A 43 -12.99 -6.06 -3.86
C GLU A 43 -11.88 -5.86 -2.84
N TYR A 44 -11.74 -4.63 -2.31
CA TYR A 44 -10.77 -4.34 -1.27
C TYR A 44 -11.05 -5.19 -0.02
N ALA A 45 -12.28 -5.21 0.49
CA ALA A 45 -12.64 -5.97 1.68
C ALA A 45 -12.40 -7.47 1.49
N THR A 46 -12.78 -8.01 0.33
CA THR A 46 -12.58 -9.42 -0.02
C THR A 46 -11.10 -9.76 -0.10
N PHE A 47 -10.31 -8.94 -0.82
CA PHE A 47 -8.87 -9.15 -0.96
C PHE A 47 -8.18 -9.11 0.40
N MET A 48 -8.43 -8.08 1.22
CA MET A 48 -7.81 -7.95 2.54
C MET A 48 -8.21 -9.09 3.47
N LYS A 49 -9.42 -9.65 3.33
CA LYS A 49 -9.90 -10.72 4.21
C LYS A 49 -9.38 -12.10 3.83
N TYR A 50 -9.37 -12.44 2.55
CA TYR A 50 -9.15 -13.82 2.10
C TYR A 50 -7.81 -14.04 1.40
N SER A 51 -7.20 -12.99 0.86
CA SER A 51 -5.92 -13.11 0.16
C SER A 51 -4.76 -13.20 1.15
N LYS A 52 -3.95 -14.26 1.01
CA LYS A 52 -2.66 -14.35 1.72
C LYS A 52 -1.65 -13.28 1.26
N LYS A 53 -1.86 -12.65 0.11
CA LYS A 53 -0.98 -11.61 -0.44
C LYS A 53 -1.09 -10.30 0.34
N ALA A 54 -2.29 -9.98 0.81
CA ALA A 54 -2.57 -8.80 1.63
C ALA A 54 -1.87 -8.83 3.01
N HIS A 55 -1.24 -9.95 3.37
CA HIS A 55 -0.54 -10.19 4.64
C HIS A 55 0.83 -10.82 4.40
N SER A 56 1.45 -10.54 3.24
CA SER A 56 2.73 -11.14 2.88
C SER A 56 3.87 -10.69 3.81
N TRP A 57 3.78 -9.49 4.38
CA TRP A 57 4.81 -8.94 5.24
C TRP A 57 4.97 -9.73 6.55
N ASP A 58 3.89 -10.29 7.10
CA ASP A 58 3.91 -11.12 8.32
C ASP A 58 4.93 -12.26 8.28
N LYS A 59 5.19 -12.79 7.08
CA LYS A 59 6.16 -13.86 6.87
C LYS A 59 7.55 -13.30 6.58
N VAL A 60 7.63 -12.20 5.83
CA VAL A 60 8.89 -11.51 5.55
C VAL A 60 9.54 -11.09 6.86
N GLU A 61 8.82 -10.36 7.73
CA GLU A 61 9.34 -9.85 9.00
C GLU A 61 9.94 -10.96 9.88
N LYS A 62 9.33 -12.14 9.90
CA LYS A 62 9.83 -13.29 10.68
C LYS A 62 11.11 -13.91 10.11
N MET A 63 11.36 -13.71 8.82
CA MET A 63 12.51 -14.26 8.11
C MET A 63 13.67 -13.27 8.05
N LEU A 64 13.42 -11.96 7.93
CA LEU A 64 14.46 -10.94 7.77
C LEU A 64 15.61 -11.04 8.78
N PRO A 65 15.38 -11.23 10.10
CA PRO A 65 16.48 -11.29 11.08
C PRO A 65 17.44 -12.48 10.90
N LYS A 66 17.10 -13.45 10.04
CA LYS A 66 17.88 -14.66 9.78
C LYS A 66 18.69 -14.58 8.48
N LEU A 67 18.62 -13.44 7.79
CA LEU A 67 19.14 -13.26 6.43
C LEU A 67 20.12 -12.08 6.41
N GLU A 68 21.13 -12.18 5.57
CA GLU A 68 22.02 -11.05 5.30
C GLU A 68 21.27 -9.93 4.55
N PRO A 69 21.67 -8.65 4.69
CA PRO A 69 20.96 -7.53 4.10
C PRO A 69 20.72 -7.65 2.59
N GLU A 70 21.64 -8.27 1.86
CA GLU A 70 21.48 -8.52 0.41
C GLU A 70 20.41 -9.59 0.12
N GLU A 71 20.35 -10.64 0.94
CA GLU A 71 19.34 -11.70 0.83
C GLU A 71 17.95 -11.16 1.17
N GLN A 72 17.84 -10.29 2.17
CA GLN A 72 16.60 -9.61 2.56
C GLN A 72 15.96 -8.85 1.38
N GLN A 73 16.78 -8.15 0.59
CA GLN A 73 16.31 -7.40 -0.58
C GLN A 73 15.66 -8.29 -1.64
N SER A 74 16.08 -9.55 -1.74
CA SER A 74 15.51 -10.51 -2.69
C SER A 74 14.05 -10.88 -2.35
N CYS A 75 13.66 -10.75 -1.08
CA CYS A 75 12.29 -11.02 -0.63
C CYS A 75 11.32 -9.93 -1.10
N PHE A 76 11.76 -8.68 -1.11
CA PHE A 76 10.88 -7.53 -1.35
C PHE A 76 10.29 -7.51 -2.76
N GLY A 77 11.01 -8.04 -3.75
CA GLY A 77 10.54 -8.10 -5.13
C GLY A 77 9.23 -8.88 -5.34
N CYS A 78 8.89 -9.79 -4.42
CA CYS A 78 7.69 -10.63 -4.53
C CYS A 78 6.72 -10.53 -3.36
N HIS A 79 7.16 -9.97 -2.24
CA HIS A 79 6.36 -9.88 -1.03
C HIS A 79 5.93 -8.46 -0.65
N THR A 80 6.21 -7.47 -1.51
CA THR A 80 5.86 -6.06 -1.30
C THR A 80 5.30 -5.48 -2.60
N THR A 81 4.78 -4.25 -2.54
CA THR A 81 4.24 -3.54 -3.70
C THR A 81 5.25 -2.53 -4.24
N GLY A 82 5.58 -2.60 -5.54
CA GLY A 82 6.37 -1.56 -6.21
C GLY A 82 7.83 -1.42 -5.75
N TYR A 83 8.44 -2.47 -5.17
CA TYR A 83 9.86 -2.45 -4.79
C TYR A 83 10.76 -2.10 -5.99
N LYS A 84 11.67 -1.12 -5.79
CA LYS A 84 12.53 -0.53 -6.83
C LYS A 84 11.79 0.09 -8.03
N LYS A 85 10.48 0.30 -7.92
CA LYS A 85 9.63 0.92 -8.95
C LYS A 85 8.94 2.21 -8.46
N GLY A 86 9.33 2.69 -7.28
CA GLY A 86 8.73 3.87 -6.65
C GLY A 86 7.73 3.54 -5.54
N GLY A 87 7.39 2.28 -5.30
CA GLY A 87 6.58 1.85 -4.15
C GLY A 87 7.44 1.55 -2.91
N PHE A 88 7.46 0.30 -2.47
CA PHE A 88 8.15 -0.14 -1.25
C PHE A 88 9.64 0.21 -1.25
N VAL A 89 10.09 0.81 -0.14
CA VAL A 89 11.50 1.13 0.16
C VAL A 89 11.97 0.35 1.39
N SER A 90 11.26 0.50 2.50
CA SER A 90 11.45 -0.25 3.74
C SER A 90 10.16 -0.18 4.55
N TYR A 91 10.01 -1.05 5.54
CA TYR A 91 8.82 -1.03 6.40
C TYR A 91 8.66 0.31 7.10
N ASP A 92 9.73 0.87 7.66
CA ASP A 92 9.68 2.14 8.39
C ASP A 92 9.34 3.35 7.51
N LYS A 93 9.67 3.30 6.21
CA LYS A 93 9.46 4.42 5.28
C LYS A 93 8.15 4.33 4.52
N THR A 94 7.76 3.13 4.14
CA THR A 94 6.62 2.89 3.25
C THR A 94 5.82 1.66 3.71
N PRO A 95 5.29 1.66 4.94
CA PRO A 95 4.59 0.50 5.48
C PRO A 95 3.34 0.13 4.67
N GLN A 96 2.70 1.11 4.02
CA GLN A 96 1.54 0.90 3.15
C GLN A 96 1.83 0.06 1.89
N PHE A 97 3.11 -0.14 1.55
CA PHE A 97 3.55 -0.97 0.43
C PHE A 97 4.22 -2.27 0.88
N ALA A 98 4.23 -2.58 2.18
CA ALA A 98 4.92 -3.73 2.74
C ALA A 98 4.30 -5.06 2.31
N ASP A 99 3.01 -5.07 2.01
CA ASP A 99 2.31 -6.25 1.50
C ASP A 99 2.21 -6.24 -0.02
N VAL A 100 1.89 -7.41 -0.59
CA VAL A 100 1.46 -7.52 -1.99
C VAL A 100 0.04 -6.98 -2.09
N GLY A 101 -0.08 -5.80 -2.67
CA GLY A 101 -1.32 -5.04 -2.79
C GLY A 101 -1.94 -5.08 -4.17
N CYS A 102 -3.00 -4.29 -4.36
CA CYS A 102 -3.75 -4.17 -5.62
C CYS A 102 -2.81 -3.85 -6.79
N GLU A 103 -1.89 -2.90 -6.56
CA GLU A 103 -0.98 -2.36 -7.57
C GLU A 103 0.15 -3.32 -7.99
N THR A 104 0.32 -4.45 -7.30
CA THR A 104 1.23 -5.52 -7.77
C THR A 104 0.70 -6.18 -9.03
N CYS A 105 -0.62 -6.28 -9.16
CA CYS A 105 -1.28 -6.88 -10.33
C CYS A 105 -1.86 -5.83 -11.28
N HIS A 106 -2.45 -4.77 -10.73
CA HIS A 106 -3.12 -3.73 -11.50
C HIS A 106 -2.17 -2.62 -11.99
N GLY A 107 -0.92 -2.62 -11.53
CA GLY A 107 0.05 -1.56 -11.83
C GLY A 107 -0.13 -0.32 -10.96
N PRO A 108 0.71 0.72 -11.15
CA PRO A 108 0.65 1.95 -10.36
C PRO A 108 -0.68 2.68 -10.56
N GLY A 109 -1.39 2.99 -9.47
CA GLY A 109 -2.76 3.52 -9.52
C GLY A 109 -2.89 5.04 -9.56
N LYS A 110 -1.77 5.80 -9.56
CA LYS A 110 -1.81 7.26 -9.42
C LYS A 110 -2.62 7.97 -10.50
N GLU A 111 -2.41 7.62 -11.77
CA GLU A 111 -3.12 8.25 -12.89
C GLU A 111 -4.60 7.86 -12.89
N HIS A 112 -4.90 6.59 -12.63
CA HIS A 112 -6.27 6.08 -12.50
C HIS A 112 -7.07 6.80 -11.42
N VAL A 113 -6.51 6.97 -10.22
CA VAL A 113 -7.17 7.70 -9.13
C VAL A 113 -7.32 9.18 -9.46
N ALA A 114 -6.30 9.80 -10.08
CA ALA A 114 -6.37 11.21 -10.48
C ALA A 114 -7.37 11.45 -11.63
N GLY A 115 -7.59 10.45 -12.48
CA GLY A 115 -8.56 10.43 -13.57
C GLY A 115 -9.96 9.99 -13.15
N ASP A 116 -10.32 10.12 -11.87
CA ASP A 116 -11.65 9.76 -11.33
C ASP A 116 -12.04 8.29 -11.58
N GLY A 117 -11.05 7.39 -11.53
CA GLY A 117 -11.26 5.97 -11.76
C GLY A 117 -11.30 5.55 -13.23
N ASP A 118 -10.68 6.32 -14.12
CA ASP A 118 -10.60 5.98 -15.55
C ASP A 118 -9.95 4.59 -15.75
N PRO A 119 -10.70 3.58 -16.23
CA PRO A 119 -10.21 2.22 -16.35
C PRO A 119 -9.15 2.03 -17.44
N GLU A 120 -8.94 3.00 -18.34
CA GLU A 120 -7.88 2.95 -19.36
C GLU A 120 -6.51 3.37 -18.80
N LEU A 121 -6.48 3.97 -17.61
CA LEU A 121 -5.26 4.39 -16.90
C LEU A 121 -4.74 3.33 -15.92
N ILE A 122 -5.23 2.09 -15.99
CA ILE A 122 -4.82 1.00 -15.11
C ILE A 122 -4.90 -0.37 -15.80
N THR A 123 -4.14 -1.35 -15.31
CA THR A 123 -4.32 -2.74 -15.77
C THR A 123 -5.59 -3.30 -15.15
N ARG A 124 -6.69 -3.33 -15.90
CA ARG A 124 -7.98 -3.86 -15.43
C ARG A 124 -7.96 -5.37 -15.20
N THR A 125 -7.33 -6.10 -16.13
CA THR A 125 -7.30 -7.57 -16.13
C THR A 125 -5.86 -8.04 -16.21
N PRO A 126 -5.24 -8.37 -15.06
CA PRO A 126 -3.92 -8.96 -15.04
C PRO A 126 -3.89 -10.29 -15.81
N THR A 127 -2.83 -10.53 -16.57
CA THR A 127 -2.62 -11.82 -17.25
C THR A 127 -1.81 -12.77 -16.38
N ILE A 128 -1.76 -14.05 -16.76
CA ILE A 128 -0.98 -15.08 -16.04
C ILE A 128 0.50 -14.70 -15.89
N THR A 129 1.05 -13.93 -16.83
CA THR A 129 2.43 -13.45 -16.78
C THR A 129 2.71 -12.62 -15.53
N THR A 130 1.72 -11.83 -15.08
CA THR A 130 1.78 -11.06 -13.84
C THR A 130 2.10 -11.94 -12.64
N CYS A 131 1.43 -13.09 -12.56
CA CYS A 131 1.59 -14.06 -11.48
C CYS A 131 2.95 -14.77 -11.56
N SER A 132 3.38 -15.10 -12.78
CA SER A 132 4.61 -15.85 -13.05
C SER A 132 5.91 -15.08 -12.72
N HIS A 133 5.86 -13.76 -12.53
CA HIS A 133 7.02 -13.02 -12.02
C HIS A 133 7.52 -13.55 -10.68
N CYS A 134 6.60 -13.96 -9.80
CA CYS A 134 6.91 -14.50 -8.48
C CYS A 134 6.65 -15.99 -8.37
N HIS A 135 5.66 -16.51 -9.09
CA HIS A 135 5.33 -17.92 -9.12
C HIS A 135 5.95 -18.59 -10.35
N ASN A 136 7.27 -18.75 -10.33
CA ASN A 136 8.04 -19.38 -11.40
C ASN A 136 8.77 -20.64 -10.92
N ALA A 137 9.30 -21.39 -11.90
CA ALA A 137 10.00 -22.64 -11.66
C ALA A 137 11.24 -22.49 -10.76
N GLN A 138 11.92 -21.35 -10.79
CA GLN A 138 13.05 -21.10 -9.90
C GLN A 138 12.59 -21.07 -8.45
N ARG A 139 11.53 -20.33 -8.12
CA ARG A 139 10.97 -20.30 -6.76
C ARG A 139 10.43 -21.64 -6.28
N VAL A 140 9.88 -22.45 -7.19
CA VAL A 140 9.48 -23.83 -6.89
C VAL A 140 10.68 -24.67 -6.49
N LYS A 141 11.80 -24.56 -7.20
CA LYS A 141 13.04 -25.28 -6.86
C LYS A 141 13.63 -24.81 -5.54
N ASP A 142 13.66 -23.50 -5.29
CA ASP A 142 14.28 -22.91 -4.11
C ASP A 142 13.52 -23.24 -2.80
N PHE A 143 12.18 -23.29 -2.85
CA PHE A 143 11.34 -23.36 -1.66
C PHE A 143 10.34 -24.52 -1.63
N ASN A 144 10.45 -25.47 -2.57
CA ASN A 144 9.47 -26.56 -2.76
C ASN A 144 8.02 -26.02 -2.88
N TYR A 145 7.87 -24.93 -3.62
CA TYR A 145 6.64 -24.13 -3.64
C TYR A 145 5.47 -24.87 -4.32
N LYS A 146 4.27 -24.78 -3.72
CA LYS A 146 3.04 -25.37 -4.25
C LYS A 146 2.60 -24.68 -5.56
N PRO A 147 2.03 -25.39 -6.55
CA PRO A 147 1.61 -24.80 -7.83
C PRO A 147 0.70 -23.56 -7.67
N LEU A 148 0.66 -22.68 -8.69
CA LEU A 148 -0.16 -21.46 -8.79
C LEU A 148 -1.61 -21.63 -8.29
N LEU A 149 -2.18 -22.84 -8.39
CA LEU A 149 -3.49 -23.20 -7.85
C LEU A 149 -3.67 -22.89 -6.36
N HIS A 150 -2.58 -22.86 -5.58
CA HIS A 150 -2.60 -22.55 -4.15
C HIS A 150 -2.22 -21.09 -3.85
N SER A 151 -2.28 -20.24 -4.89
CA SER A 151 -2.10 -18.79 -4.93
C SER A 151 -2.25 -18.15 -3.56
N GLY A 152 -3.42 -18.12 -2.93
CA GLY A 152 -4.73 -17.89 -3.54
C GLY A 152 -4.83 -16.42 -3.93
N ALA A 153 -4.88 -16.16 -5.23
CA ALA A 153 -4.95 -14.81 -5.80
C ALA A 153 -6.35 -14.18 -5.67
N HIS A 154 -7.30 -14.95 -5.14
CA HIS A 154 -8.72 -14.70 -5.02
C HIS A 154 -9.24 -15.66 -3.93
#